data_AF-A0A3D0EHW0-F1
#
_entry.id   AF-A0A3D0EHW0-F1
#
_cell.length_a   1.000
_cell.length_b   1.000
_cell.length_c   1.000
_cell.angle_alpha   90.00
_cell.angle_beta   90.00
_cell.angle_gamma   90.00
#
_symmetry.space_group_name_H-M   'P 1'
#
loop_
_entity.id
_entity.type
_entity.pdbx_description
1 polymer ?
#
loop_
_entity_poly.entity_id
_entity_poly.type
_entity_poly.pdbx_seq_one_letter_code
_entity_poly.pdbx_strand_id
1 'polypeptide(L)' 'AGGYTRILKCGFRAGDNAPMAYIELVDRPEAQAEATAE' A
#
# COMPACT_ATOMS: atom_id res chain seq x y z
N ALA A 1 4.63 -7.68 21.70
CA ALA A 1 3.69 -7.44 20.60
C ALA A 1 4.39 -6.58 19.55
N GLY A 2 4.17 -6.84 18.26
CA GLY A 2 4.78 -6.14 17.13
C GLY A 2 3.91 -6.32 15.89
N GLY A 3 4.37 -5.90 14.71
CA GLY A 3 3.58 -6.03 13.48
C GLY A 3 2.60 -4.88 13.26
N TYR A 4 3.05 -3.64 13.49
CA TYR A 4 2.25 -2.43 13.29
C TYR A 4 2.10 -2.03 11.82
N THR A 5 2.90 -2.63 10.94
CA THR A 5 2.90 -2.36 9.51
C THR A 5 2.64 -3.63 8.71
N ARG A 6 1.92 -3.48 7.60
CA ARG A 6 1.73 -4.51 6.58
C ARG A 6 2.43 -4.09 5.30
N ILE A 7 3.08 -5.03 4.64
CA ILE A 7 3.74 -4.84 3.34
C ILE A 7 3.01 -5.67 2.28
N LEU A 8 2.61 -5.02 1.20
CA LEU A 8 1.91 -5.61 0.06
C LEU A 8 2.79 -5.46 -1.18
N LYS A 9 3.31 -6.57 -1.73
CA LYS A 9 4.15 -6.54 -2.93
C LYS A 9 3.31 -6.16 -4.14
N CYS A 10 3.81 -5.25 -4.99
CA CYS A 10 3.06 -4.72 -6.14
C CYS A 10 3.86 -4.75 -7.45
N GLY A 11 4.68 -5.80 -7.64
CA GLY A 11 5.40 -6.02 -8.88
C GLY A 11 6.66 -5.17 -8.98
N PHE A 12 6.94 -4.66 -10.18
CA PHE A 12 8.19 -3.95 -10.49
C PHE A 12 7.91 -2.57 -11.08
N ARG A 13 8.79 -1.62 -10.80
CA ARG A 13 8.73 -0.26 -11.32
C ARG A 13 9.07 -0.24 -12.81
N ALA A 14 8.30 0.54 -13.58
CA ALA A 14 8.59 0.77 -14.98
C ALA A 14 9.90 1.56 -15.15
N GLY A 15 10.75 1.14 -16.09
CA GLY A 15 12.01 1.79 -16.44
C GLY A 15 13.25 1.10 -15.88
N ASP A 16 13.21 0.67 -14.62
CA ASP A 16 14.36 0.03 -13.96
C ASP A 16 14.06 -1.36 -13.37
N ASN A 17 12.81 -1.83 -13.50
CA ASN A 17 12.38 -3.13 -13.00
C ASN A 17 12.69 -3.33 -11.50
N ALA A 18 12.69 -2.25 -10.71
CA ALA A 18 12.92 -2.35 -9.28
C ALA A 18 11.69 -2.96 -8.56
N PRO A 19 11.85 -3.91 -7.63
CA PRO A 19 10.71 -4.51 -6.92
C PRO A 19 10.04 -3.48 -6.00
N MET A 20 8.72 -3.35 -6.13
CA MET A 20 7.90 -2.37 -5.42
C MET A 20 6.97 -3.03 -4.41
N ALA A 21 6.63 -2.27 -3.37
CA ALA A 21 5.62 -2.66 -2.39
C ALA A 21 4.90 -1.43 -1.82
N TYR A 22 3.65 -1.62 -1.42
CA TYR A 22 2.92 -0.69 -0.57
C TYR A 22 3.17 -1.04 0.89
N ILE A 23 3.26 -0.01 1.73
CA ILE A 23 3.33 -0.15 3.18
C ILE A 23 2.14 0.57 3.81
N GLU A 24 1.47 -0.10 4.73
CA GLU A 24 0.34 0.45 5.47
C GLU A 24 0.46 0.17 6.96
N LEU A 25 -0.19 1.01 7.77
CA LEU A 25 -0.35 0.77 9.20
C LEU A 25 -1.52 -0.19 9.40
N VAL A 26 -1.34 -1.20 10.25
CA VAL A 26 -2.35 -2.26 10.48
C VAL A 26 -3.61 -1.69 11.13
N ASP A 27 -3.46 -0.70 12.01
CA ASP A 27 -4.57 -0.14 12.79
C ASP A 27 -5.16 1.15 12.18
N ARG A 28 -4.82 1.46 10.92
CA ARG A 28 -5.38 2.64 10.24
C ARG A 28 -6.88 2.40 10.00
N PRO A 29 -7.77 3.34 10.40
CA PRO A 29 -9.18 3.24 10.06
C PRO A 29 -9.34 3.22 8.53
N GLU A 30 -10.20 2.34 8.03
CA GLU A 30 -10.52 2.27 6.61
C GLU A 30 -10.96 3.67 6.16
N ALA A 31 -10.16 4.30 5.31
CA ALA A 31 -10.57 5.52 4.64
C ALA A 31 -11.74 5.12 3.75
N GLN A 32 -12.96 5.55 4.09
CA GLN A 32 -14.09 5.44 3.19
C GLN A 32 -13.64 6.00 1.85
N ALA A 33 -13.59 5.12 0.85
CA ALA A 33 -13.20 5.49 -0.49
C ALA A 33 -14.22 6.51 -0.98
N GLU A 34 -13.85 7.79 -0.97
CA GLU A 34 -14.53 8.81 -1.75
C GLU A 34 -14.30 8.45 -3.22
N ALA A 35 -15.23 7.67 -3.75
CA ALA A 35 -15.42 7.49 -5.16
C ALA A 35 -16.00 8.79 -5.73
N THR A 36 -15.16 9.78 -5.92
CA THR A 36 -15.46 10.93 -6.79
C THR A 36 -14.60 10.79 -8.03
N ALA A 37 -15.15 10.05 -8.98
CA ALA A 37 -14.81 10.18 -10.38
C ALA A 37 -15.35 11.54 -10.88
N GLU A 38 -14.46 12.34 -11.45
CA GLU A 38 -14.76 13.29 -12.53
C GLU A 38 -13.72 13.07 -13.63
#